data_AF-D3VPZ9-F1
#
_entry.id   AF-D3VPZ9-F1
#
_cell.length_a   1.000
_cell.length_b   1.000
_cell.length_c   1.000
_cell.angle_alpha   90.00
_cell.angle_beta   90.00
_cell.angle_gamma   90.00
#
_symmetry.space_group_name_H-M   'P 1'
#
loop_
_entity.id
_entity.type
_entity.pdbx_description
1 polymer ?
#
loop_
_entity_poly.entity_id
_entity_poly.type
_entity_poly.pdbx_seq_one_letter_code
_entity_poly.pdbx_strand_id
1 'polypeptide(L)'
;MDKNHYIKDTTSEIPIKEKINMIKTLCFIDNEMNKAKLIREKASKLFGYKDDSLSNYKSRFYGTFDYMNENNAEFIKQYFIDHNENSAKSIMSKSAYYRLRKNAIEEFVYYYITR
;
A
#
# COMPACT_ATOMS: atom_id res chain seq x y z
N MET A 1 -21.61 -7.24 20.59
CA MET A 1 -21.59 -6.32 19.43
C MET A 1 -20.25 -6.45 18.75
N ASP A 2 -20.24 -7.03 17.55
CA ASP A 2 -19.01 -7.27 16.78
C ASP A 2 -18.43 -5.95 16.26
N LYS A 3 -17.25 -5.58 16.77
CA LYS A 3 -16.51 -4.38 16.35
C LYS A 3 -16.15 -4.39 14.85
N ASN A 4 -16.21 -5.54 14.20
CA ASN A 4 -15.92 -5.70 12.77
C ASN A 4 -17.01 -5.12 11.84
N HIS A 5 -18.26 -4.97 12.31
CA HIS A 5 -19.35 -4.45 11.48
C HIS A 5 -19.24 -2.93 11.28
N TYR A 6 -18.99 -2.17 12.35
CA TYR A 6 -18.89 -0.71 12.32
C TYR A 6 -17.75 -0.17 11.43
N ILE A 7 -16.68 -0.95 11.28
CA ILE A 7 -15.47 -0.53 10.55
C ILE A 7 -15.60 -0.76 9.04
N LYS A 8 -16.42 -1.74 8.62
CA LYS A 8 -16.75 -1.96 7.21
C LYS A 8 -17.55 -0.78 6.64
N ASP A 9 -18.40 -0.17 7.46
CA ASP A 9 -19.23 0.96 7.07
C ASP A 9 -18.43 2.26 6.91
N THR A 10 -17.45 2.56 7.77
CA THR A 10 -16.74 3.85 7.72
C THR A 10 -15.83 4.03 6.50
N THR A 11 -15.24 2.95 5.98
CA THR A 11 -14.43 3.03 4.75
C THR A 11 -15.27 2.96 3.47
N SER A 12 -16.55 2.55 3.59
CA SER A 12 -17.48 2.47 2.45
C SER A 12 -17.88 3.85 1.94
N GLU A 13 -17.91 4.85 2.82
CA GLU A 13 -18.26 6.24 2.55
C GLU A 13 -17.19 6.99 1.75
N ILE A 14 -15.93 6.53 1.79
CA ILE A 14 -14.83 7.16 1.06
C ILE A 14 -14.99 6.88 -0.45
N PRO A 15 -15.10 7.91 -1.31
CA PRO A 15 -15.21 7.71 -2.74
C PRO A 15 -14.02 6.95 -3.33
N ILE A 16 -14.25 6.10 -4.34
CA ILE A 16 -13.20 5.27 -4.94
C ILE A 16 -12.00 6.09 -5.45
N LYS A 17 -12.24 7.30 -5.95
CA LYS A 17 -11.20 8.23 -6.41
C LYS A 17 -10.28 8.64 -5.24
N GLU A 18 -10.85 8.93 -4.09
CA GLU A 18 -10.08 9.30 -2.89
C GLU A 18 -9.29 8.10 -2.35
N LYS A 19 -9.90 6.89 -2.35
CA LYS A 19 -9.17 5.65 -2.00
C LYS A 19 -7.92 5.45 -2.88
N ILE A 20 -8.04 5.67 -4.19
CA ILE A 20 -6.90 5.60 -5.12
C ILE A 20 -5.84 6.65 -4.78
N ASN A 21 -6.26 7.89 -4.51
CA ASN A 21 -5.35 8.96 -4.14
C ASN A 21 -4.60 8.64 -2.84
N MET A 22 -5.29 8.11 -1.83
CA MET A 22 -4.67 7.66 -0.58
C MET A 22 -3.57 6.65 -0.85
N ILE A 23 -3.84 5.59 -1.63
CA ILE A 23 -2.84 4.56 -1.94
C ILE A 23 -1.63 5.17 -2.67
N LYS A 24 -1.85 6.05 -3.65
CA LYS A 24 -0.76 6.77 -4.35
C LYS A 24 0.09 7.60 -3.40
N THR A 25 -0.55 8.39 -2.53
CA THR A 25 0.16 9.24 -1.57
C THR A 25 0.95 8.42 -0.57
N LEU A 26 0.39 7.32 -0.07
CA LEU A 26 1.09 6.43 0.85
C LEU A 26 2.30 5.77 0.18
N CYS A 27 2.13 5.26 -1.05
CA CYS A 27 3.22 4.73 -1.84
C CYS A 27 4.33 5.77 -2.07
N PHE A 28 3.97 7.03 -2.34
CA PHE A 28 4.93 8.12 -2.49
C PHE A 28 5.70 8.38 -1.19
N ILE A 29 5.00 8.47 -0.06
CA ILE A 29 5.62 8.68 1.26
C ILE A 29 6.63 7.57 1.56
N ASP A 30 6.26 6.30 1.38
CA ASP A 30 7.17 5.18 1.64
C ASP A 30 8.39 5.17 0.72
N ASN A 31 8.23 5.57 -0.54
CA ASN A 31 9.36 5.72 -1.46
C ASN A 31 10.33 6.81 -1.00
N GLU A 32 9.82 7.96 -0.54
CA GLU A 32 10.65 9.03 -0.01
C GLU A 32 11.32 8.65 1.32
N MET A 33 10.62 7.90 2.19
CA MET A 33 11.22 7.36 3.41
C MET A 33 12.35 6.37 3.11
N ASN A 34 12.19 5.50 2.11
CA ASN A 34 13.25 4.60 1.67
C ASN A 34 14.47 5.36 1.13
N LYS A 35 14.27 6.42 0.35
CA LYS A 35 15.37 7.30 -0.10
C LYS A 35 16.06 7.98 1.08
N ALA A 36 15.30 8.50 2.04
CA ALA A 36 15.85 9.13 3.24
C ALA A 36 16.69 8.14 4.06
N LYS A 37 16.23 6.89 4.21
CA LYS A 37 16.99 5.81 4.86
C LYS A 37 18.33 5.58 4.17
N LEU A 38 18.33 5.44 2.84
CA LEU A 38 19.57 5.25 2.06
C LEU A 38 20.55 6.43 2.21
N ILE A 39 20.05 7.67 2.23
CA ILE A 39 20.88 8.86 2.45
C ILE A 39 21.49 8.84 3.85
N ARG A 40 20.70 8.52 4.88
CA ARG A 40 21.17 8.41 6.27
C ARG A 40 22.20 7.30 6.46
N GLU A 41 22.00 6.14 5.83
CA GLU A 41 22.98 5.04 5.86
C GLU A 41 24.31 5.45 5.23
N LYS A 42 24.28 6.19 4.11
CA LYS A 42 25.49 6.74 3.48
C LYS A 42 26.17 7.78 4.39
N ALA A 43 25.41 8.69 4.98
CA ALA A 43 25.93 9.69 5.90
C ALA A 43 26.55 9.05 7.16
N SER A 44 25.88 8.05 7.74
CA SER A 44 26.36 7.28 8.90
C SER A 44 27.72 6.63 8.62
N LYS A 45 27.89 6.03 7.42
CA LYS A 45 29.18 5.48 6.98
C LYS A 45 30.27 6.54 6.80
N LEU A 46 29.92 7.73 6.31
CA LEU A 46 30.87 8.83 6.07
C LEU A 46 31.33 9.52 7.36
N PHE A 47 30.41 9.75 8.30
CA PHE A 47 30.66 10.51 9.52
C PHE A 47 30.95 9.63 10.75
N GLY A 48 30.89 8.30 10.62
CA GLY A 48 31.19 7.36 11.71
C GLY A 48 30.13 7.30 12.81
N TYR A 49 28.94 7.85 12.57
CA TYR A 49 27.82 7.81 13.51
C TYR A 49 26.92 6.60 13.22
N LYS A 50 26.50 5.86 14.26
CA LYS A 50 25.48 4.79 14.13
C LYS A 50 24.10 5.39 14.37
N ASP A 51 23.32 5.58 13.31
CA ASP A 51 21.90 5.93 13.42
C ASP A 51 21.03 4.66 13.34
N ASP A 52 20.65 4.13 14.50
CA ASP A 52 19.78 2.96 14.61
C ASP A 52 18.27 3.30 14.57
N SER A 53 17.91 4.59 14.41
CA SER A 53 16.51 5.05 14.48
C SER A 53 15.58 4.43 13.43
N LEU A 54 16.14 3.90 12.35
CA LEU A 54 15.41 3.27 11.23
C LEU A 54 15.72 1.78 11.06
N SER A 55 16.49 1.18 11.98
CA SER A 55 16.92 -0.23 11.88
C SER A 55 15.73 -1.20 11.83
N ASN A 56 14.61 -0.84 12.48
CA ASN A 56 13.38 -1.65 12.54
C ASN A 56 12.16 -0.98 11.90
N TYR A 57 12.33 0.04 11.05
CA TYR A 57 11.19 0.65 10.36
C TYR A 57 10.59 -0.37 9.36
N LYS A 58 9.45 -0.95 9.73
CA LYS A 58 8.58 -1.70 8.81
C LYS A 58 7.54 -0.73 8.28
N SER A 59 7.57 -0.50 6.96
CA SER A 59 6.55 0.31 6.30
C SER A 59 5.15 -0.27 6.56
N ARG A 60 4.24 0.57 7.06
CA ARG A 60 2.83 0.18 7.24
C ARG A 60 2.16 -0.12 5.91
N PHE A 61 2.56 0.57 4.83
CA PHE A 61 2.04 0.30 3.48
C PHE A 61 2.35 -1.13 3.04
N TYR A 62 3.63 -1.54 3.12
CA TYR A 62 4.01 -2.90 2.78
C TYR A 62 3.46 -3.93 3.79
N GLY A 63 3.39 -3.57 5.07
CA GLY A 63 2.79 -4.41 6.12
C GLY A 63 1.28 -4.63 5.93
N THR A 64 0.59 -3.79 5.17
CA THR A 64 -0.84 -3.97 4.86
C THR A 64 -1.07 -5.20 4.00
N PHE A 65 -0.10 -5.56 3.14
CA PHE A 65 -0.21 -6.73 2.27
C PHE A 65 -0.29 -8.05 3.03
N ASP A 66 0.23 -8.11 4.26
CA ASP A 66 0.19 -9.31 5.12
C ASP A 66 -1.25 -9.71 5.50
N TYR A 67 -2.22 -8.79 5.37
CA TYR A 67 -3.63 -9.00 5.72
C TYR A 67 -4.55 -9.14 4.51
N MET A 68 -4.05 -8.87 3.32
CA MET A 68 -4.84 -8.84 2.09
C MET A 68 -4.92 -10.22 1.44
N ASN A 69 -5.96 -10.44 0.64
CA ASN A 69 -5.96 -11.54 -0.32
C ASN A 69 -4.78 -11.40 -1.29
N GLU A 70 -4.11 -12.51 -1.59
CA GLU A 70 -2.90 -12.54 -2.42
C GLU A 70 -3.09 -11.88 -3.79
N ASN A 71 -4.20 -12.16 -4.48
CA ASN A 71 -4.47 -11.56 -5.80
C ASN A 71 -4.68 -10.04 -5.72
N ASN A 72 -5.30 -9.57 -4.63
CA ASN A 72 -5.54 -8.16 -4.42
C ASN A 72 -4.25 -7.44 -4.01
N ALA A 73 -3.43 -8.06 -3.16
CA ALA A 73 -2.12 -7.54 -2.79
C ALA A 73 -1.22 -7.42 -4.02
N GLU A 74 -1.18 -8.46 -4.86
CA GLU A 74 -0.42 -8.47 -6.10
C GLU A 74 -0.91 -7.39 -7.08
N PHE A 75 -2.23 -7.21 -7.19
CA PHE A 75 -2.80 -6.11 -7.98
C PHE A 75 -2.30 -4.74 -7.49
N ILE A 76 -2.29 -4.49 -6.18
CA ILE A 76 -1.81 -3.22 -5.63
C ILE A 76 -0.33 -3.00 -5.94
N LYS A 77 0.51 -4.04 -5.77
CA LYS A 77 1.94 -3.97 -6.10
C LYS A 77 2.15 -3.61 -7.56
N GLN A 78 1.56 -4.36 -8.47
CA GLN A 78 1.73 -4.16 -9.90
C GLN A 78 1.19 -2.78 -10.34
N TYR A 79 0.04 -2.36 -9.83
CA TYR A 79 -0.61 -1.13 -10.25
C TYR A 79 0.04 0.14 -9.67
N PHE A 80 0.37 0.15 -8.37
CA PHE A 80 0.82 1.36 -7.67
C PHE A 80 2.33 1.43 -7.45
N ILE A 81 3.02 0.29 -7.34
CA ILE A 81 4.46 0.25 -7.09
C ILE A 81 5.21 0.08 -8.41
N ASP A 82 4.86 -0.94 -9.18
CA ASP A 82 5.56 -1.27 -10.43
C ASP A 82 5.06 -0.46 -11.63
N HIS A 83 3.99 0.34 -11.43
CA HIS A 83 3.35 1.14 -12.47
C HIS A 83 2.96 0.34 -13.73
N ASN A 84 2.68 -0.95 -13.55
CA ASN A 84 2.35 -1.90 -14.59
C ASN A 84 0.83 -2.15 -14.63
N GLU A 85 0.08 -1.16 -15.13
CA GLU A 85 -1.38 -1.27 -15.21
C GLU A 85 -1.89 -2.33 -16.19
N ASN A 86 -1.04 -2.83 -17.09
CA ASN A 86 -1.45 -3.69 -18.19
C ASN A 86 -1.29 -5.19 -17.88
N SER A 87 -0.48 -5.52 -16.87
CA SER A 87 -0.25 -6.88 -16.36
C SER A 87 -1.55 -7.67 -16.16
N ALA A 88 -2.49 -7.13 -15.39
CA ALA A 88 -3.78 -7.75 -15.15
C ALA A 88 -4.75 -7.55 -16.33
N LYS A 89 -4.69 -6.42 -17.04
CA LYS A 89 -5.62 -6.13 -18.16
C LYS A 89 -5.47 -7.09 -19.34
N SER A 90 -4.27 -7.62 -19.59
CA SER A 90 -3.99 -8.49 -20.73
C SER A 90 -4.46 -9.94 -20.54
N ILE A 91 -4.61 -10.39 -19.29
CA ILE A 91 -4.91 -11.79 -18.95
C ILE A 91 -6.36 -12.04 -18.52
N MET A 92 -7.20 -11.00 -18.41
CA MET A 92 -8.59 -11.14 -17.98
C MET A 92 -9.55 -10.23 -18.74
N SER A 93 -10.84 -10.54 -18.66
CA SER A 93 -11.87 -9.69 -19.27
C SER A 93 -11.94 -8.33 -18.59
N LYS A 94 -12.37 -7.31 -19.34
CA LYS A 94 -12.52 -5.93 -18.84
C LYS A 94 -13.36 -5.86 -17.54
N SER A 95 -14.45 -6.63 -17.47
CA SER A 95 -15.32 -6.65 -16.28
C SER A 95 -14.69 -7.36 -15.08
N ALA A 96 -13.87 -8.39 -15.31
CA ALA A 96 -13.09 -9.04 -14.25
C ALA A 96 -12.01 -8.08 -13.71
N TYR A 97 -11.30 -7.38 -14.60
CA TYR A 97 -10.29 -6.39 -14.22
C TYR A 97 -10.85 -5.29 -13.32
N TYR A 98 -11.98 -4.68 -13.70
CA TYR A 98 -12.56 -3.61 -12.87
C TYR A 98 -13.07 -4.11 -11.52
N ARG A 99 -13.55 -5.36 -11.44
CA ARG A 99 -13.92 -6.00 -10.17
C ARG A 99 -12.70 -6.24 -9.29
N LEU A 100 -11.64 -6.84 -9.84
CA LEU A 100 -10.37 -7.04 -9.12
C LEU A 100 -9.82 -5.72 -8.60
N ARG A 101 -9.73 -4.70 -9.47
CA ARG A 101 -9.26 -3.36 -9.11
C ARG A 101 -10.06 -2.77 -7.96
N LYS A 102 -11.39 -2.80 -8.04
CA LYS A 102 -12.27 -2.26 -6.99
C LYS A 102 -12.03 -3.00 -5.66
N ASN A 103 -12.05 -4.33 -5.70
CA ASN A 103 -11.89 -5.17 -4.52
C ASN A 103 -10.52 -4.94 -3.85
N ALA A 104 -9.45 -4.90 -4.65
CA ALA A 104 -8.10 -4.66 -4.16
C ALA A 104 -7.95 -3.29 -3.48
N ILE A 105 -8.52 -2.24 -4.08
CA ILE A 105 -8.49 -0.88 -3.50
C ILE A 105 -9.30 -0.83 -2.20
N GLU A 106 -10.49 -1.42 -2.17
CA GLU A 106 -11.34 -1.44 -0.97
C GLU A 106 -10.69 -2.22 0.17
N GLU A 107 -10.14 -3.41 -0.13
CA GLU A 107 -9.47 -4.25 0.85
C GLU A 107 -8.20 -3.57 1.39
N PHE A 108 -7.39 -2.96 0.52
CA PHE A 108 -6.19 -2.24 0.96
C PHE A 108 -6.54 -1.12 1.93
N VAL A 109 -7.48 -0.24 1.58
CA VAL A 109 -7.85 0.91 2.42
C VAL A 109 -8.43 0.44 3.75
N TYR A 110 -9.25 -0.62 3.73
CA TYR A 110 -9.78 -1.22 4.94
C TYR A 110 -8.65 -1.68 5.87
N TYR A 111 -7.71 -2.51 5.41
CA TYR A 111 -6.66 -3.01 6.29
C TYR A 111 -5.66 -1.92 6.70
N TYR A 112 -5.32 -0.99 5.80
CA TYR A 112 -4.41 0.11 6.13
C TYR A 112 -4.93 0.98 7.27
N ILE A 113 -6.24 1.23 7.32
CA ILE A 113 -6.85 2.06 8.39
C ILE A 113 -6.98 1.26 9.70
N THR A 114 -7.24 -0.05 9.61
CA THR A 114 -7.79 -0.83 10.72
C THR A 114 -6.77 -1.76 11.40
N ARG A 115 -5.63 -2.00 10.76
CA ARG A 115 -4.51 -2.80 11.26
C ARG A 115 -3.25 -1.96 11.35
#